data_AF-A0A521RH74-F1
#
_entry.id   AF-A0A521RH74-F1
#
_cell.length_a   1.000
_cell.length_b   1.000
_cell.length_c   1.000
_cell.angle_alpha   90.00
_cell.angle_beta   90.00
_cell.angle_gamma   90.00
#
_symmetry.space_group_name_H-M   'P 1'
#
loop_
_entity.id
_entity.type
_entity.pdbx_description
1 polymer ?
#
loop_
_entity_poly.entity_id
_entity_poly.type
_entity_poly.pdbx_seq_one_letter_code
_entity_poly.pdbx_strand_id
1 'polypeptide(L)'
;MKLEAAGIPAISIHTHVFARLVKATAQANGMPTVRQVFVPQPIVGKSAAELRAYIEGEDPVHKRPFIQGVLEGLTGGLTAEDRKGTSFDRTTPRLLPPDTEENLHRLFADQHWTDCLPIVLPTEERVAAMLRGTSQPPDRIVGHLSPASFRELWAFDVEKVAVNAVMAGAKPEYMPVILALAGSGMTARSSSTTSWSTIAVVNGPIRKEIGMSAGIGAMGPWNHANTAIGRAYCLLSQNLQGGSVPDETYMGTLGNWYSYSAVFPENEERSPWEPYHVQHGFKPQDSAVSVFLGGWYTQAGFGPRDTWEEKFRHCLAACEPFIGPLLVLDPLVARGFVERGIDTKQKLILWCAENARLTAREYWDNQWSQTLLRPYAVAGIEPYASRFKAQPDDLIRMFEEDQIHVVVTGGETQGAWKMISGMRRGKGTISVDEWR
;
A
#
# COMPACT_ATOMS: atom_id res chain seq x y z
N MET A 1 13.32 -19.85 -13.21
CA MET A 1 12.67 -20.88 -12.36
C MET A 1 11.98 -21.95 -13.21
N LYS A 2 10.84 -21.69 -13.88
CA LYS A 2 10.17 -22.72 -14.73
C LYS A 2 11.04 -23.34 -15.84
N LEU A 3 11.93 -22.54 -16.46
CA LEU A 3 12.83 -23.02 -17.51
C LEU A 3 13.86 -24.04 -16.99
N GLU A 4 14.54 -23.75 -15.87
CA GLU A 4 15.52 -24.68 -15.28
C GLU A 4 14.87 -25.95 -14.73
N ALA A 5 13.65 -25.86 -14.19
CA ALA A 5 12.86 -27.03 -13.81
C ALA A 5 12.54 -27.94 -15.01
N ALA A 6 12.40 -27.36 -16.22
CA ALA A 6 12.26 -28.09 -17.48
C ALA A 6 13.61 -28.56 -18.07
N GLY A 7 14.71 -28.42 -17.32
CA GLY A 7 16.06 -28.81 -17.75
C GLY A 7 16.74 -27.82 -18.70
N ILE A 8 16.14 -26.65 -18.95
CA ILE A 8 16.68 -25.62 -19.84
C ILE A 8 17.54 -24.65 -18.99
N PRO A 9 18.86 -24.54 -19.25
CA PRO A 9 19.71 -23.57 -18.57
C PRO A 9 19.14 -22.16 -18.75
N ALA A 10 19.03 -21.41 -17.66
CA ALA A 10 18.62 -20.02 -17.69
C ALA A 10 19.52 -19.21 -16.74
N ILE A 11 19.61 -17.91 -16.98
CA ILE A 11 20.25 -16.99 -16.05
C ILE A 11 19.37 -15.77 -15.89
N SER A 12 19.33 -15.25 -14.67
CA SER A 12 18.57 -14.04 -14.34
C SER A 12 19.51 -12.86 -14.14
N ILE A 13 19.14 -11.71 -14.71
CA ILE A 13 19.91 -10.46 -14.64
C ILE A 13 19.19 -9.52 -13.68
N HIS A 14 19.92 -9.00 -12.71
CA HIS A 14 19.39 -8.11 -11.68
C HIS A 14 20.28 -6.89 -11.52
N THR A 15 19.84 -5.89 -10.76
CA THR A 15 20.72 -4.81 -10.32
C THR A 15 21.26 -5.09 -8.93
N HIS A 16 22.51 -4.70 -8.68
CA HIS A 16 23.28 -5.09 -7.50
C HIS A 16 22.65 -4.72 -6.16
N VAL A 17 21.88 -3.62 -6.11
CA VAL A 17 21.17 -3.18 -4.90
C VAL A 17 20.13 -4.20 -4.42
N PHE A 18 19.66 -5.09 -5.30
CA PHE A 18 18.68 -6.14 -4.96
C PHE A 18 19.31 -7.51 -4.72
N ALA A 19 20.64 -7.65 -4.65
CA ALA A 19 21.30 -8.95 -4.55
C ALA A 19 20.80 -9.81 -3.38
N ARG A 20 20.60 -9.19 -2.20
CA ARG A 20 20.06 -9.87 -1.02
C ARG A 20 18.62 -10.33 -1.23
N LEU A 21 17.77 -9.46 -1.78
CA LEU A 21 16.36 -9.75 -2.10
C LEU A 21 16.24 -10.92 -3.09
N VAL A 22 17.04 -10.90 -4.16
CA VAL A 22 17.01 -11.93 -5.19
C VAL A 22 17.44 -13.28 -4.61
N LYS A 23 18.51 -13.30 -3.80
CA LYS A 23 18.96 -14.51 -3.09
C LYS A 23 17.86 -15.05 -2.16
N ALA A 24 17.24 -14.19 -1.35
CA ALA A 24 16.15 -14.59 -0.46
C ALA A 24 14.94 -15.12 -1.23
N THR A 25 14.60 -14.50 -2.37
CA THR A 25 13.49 -14.93 -3.23
C THR A 25 13.78 -16.29 -3.86
N ALA A 26 14.99 -16.50 -4.36
CA ALA A 26 15.43 -17.77 -4.92
C ALA A 26 15.36 -18.91 -3.89
N GLN A 27 15.85 -18.65 -2.67
CA GLN A 27 15.75 -19.59 -1.56
C GLN A 27 14.29 -19.90 -1.23
N ALA A 28 13.44 -18.88 -1.05
CA ALA A 28 12.02 -19.07 -0.71
C ALA A 28 11.24 -19.89 -1.76
N ASN A 29 11.67 -19.85 -3.02
CA ASN A 29 11.09 -20.64 -4.12
C ASN A 29 11.77 -22.02 -4.29
N GLY A 30 12.63 -22.43 -3.36
CA GLY A 30 13.28 -23.75 -3.37
C GLY A 30 14.38 -23.90 -4.41
N MET A 31 14.97 -22.80 -4.88
CA MET A 31 16.03 -22.78 -5.90
C MET A 31 17.28 -22.02 -5.42
N PRO A 32 17.96 -22.47 -4.35
CA PRO A 32 19.06 -21.75 -3.73
C PRO A 32 20.29 -21.56 -4.64
N THR A 33 20.43 -22.37 -5.69
CA THR A 33 21.55 -22.32 -6.65
C THR A 33 21.19 -21.65 -7.98
N VAL A 34 20.04 -20.96 -8.06
CA VAL A 34 19.62 -20.28 -9.30
C VAL A 34 20.72 -19.35 -9.80
N ARG A 35 20.99 -19.41 -11.10
CA ARG A 35 22.07 -18.65 -11.72
C ARG A 35 21.68 -17.20 -11.87
N GLN A 36 22.56 -16.31 -11.41
CA GLN A 36 22.31 -14.88 -11.34
C GLN A 36 23.55 -14.10 -11.78
N VAL A 37 23.32 -12.95 -12.39
CA VAL A 37 24.33 -11.92 -12.62
C VAL A 37 23.75 -10.55 -12.29
N PHE A 38 24.64 -9.63 -11.94
CA PHE A 38 24.25 -8.30 -11.50
C PHE A 38 24.87 -7.20 -12.36
N VAL A 39 24.13 -6.10 -12.53
CA VAL A 39 24.62 -4.86 -13.12
C VAL A 39 24.48 -3.70 -12.11
N PRO A 40 25.17 -2.57 -12.32
CA PRO A 40 24.95 -1.37 -11.52
C PRO A 40 23.50 -0.84 -11.57
N GLN A 41 23.07 -0.16 -10.51
CA GLN A 41 21.81 0.59 -10.41
C GLN A 41 22.15 2.08 -10.56
N PRO A 42 21.34 2.92 -11.25
CA PRO A 42 20.05 2.62 -11.88
C PRO A 42 20.16 2.17 -13.34
N ILE A 43 19.15 1.45 -13.82
CA ILE A 43 18.97 1.11 -15.25
C ILE A 43 18.01 2.07 -15.97
N VAL A 44 17.02 2.61 -15.25
CA VAL A 44 16.03 3.55 -15.80
C VAL A 44 16.69 4.91 -15.99
N GLY A 45 16.47 5.52 -17.15
CA GLY A 45 17.04 6.83 -17.51
C GLY A 45 18.48 6.77 -18.06
N LYS A 46 19.06 5.57 -18.22
CA LYS A 46 20.39 5.40 -18.81
C LYS A 46 20.34 5.31 -20.33
N SER A 47 21.34 5.91 -20.98
CA SER A 47 21.54 5.82 -22.43
C SER A 47 21.96 4.42 -22.85
N ALA A 48 21.77 4.09 -24.14
CA ALA A 48 22.21 2.80 -24.69
C ALA A 48 23.72 2.57 -24.50
N ALA A 49 24.54 3.63 -24.58
CA ALA A 49 25.98 3.56 -24.36
C ALA A 49 26.33 3.23 -22.89
N GLU A 50 25.66 3.87 -21.93
CA GLU A 50 25.84 3.56 -20.51
C GLU A 50 25.41 2.13 -20.17
N LEU A 51 24.26 1.68 -20.70
CA LEU A 51 23.79 0.30 -20.51
C LEU A 51 24.72 -0.71 -21.18
N ARG A 52 25.32 -0.35 -22.32
CA ARG A 52 26.33 -1.18 -22.98
C ARG A 52 27.58 -1.32 -22.11
N ALA A 53 28.03 -0.25 -21.47
CA ALA A 53 29.14 -0.29 -20.53
C ALA A 53 28.86 -1.19 -19.31
N TYR A 54 27.60 -1.36 -18.89
CA TYR A 54 27.25 -2.32 -17.84
C TYR A 54 27.44 -3.78 -18.30
N ILE A 55 27.13 -4.07 -19.56
CA ILE A 55 27.29 -5.41 -20.15
C ILE A 55 28.78 -5.75 -20.33
N GLU A 56 29.56 -4.77 -20.78
CA GLU A 56 31.00 -4.92 -21.03
C GLU A 56 31.86 -4.82 -19.76
N GLY A 57 31.25 -4.36 -18.66
CA GLY A 57 31.89 -4.19 -17.37
C GLY A 57 31.87 -5.42 -16.46
N GLU A 58 32.10 -5.16 -15.18
CA GLU A 58 32.14 -6.17 -14.12
C GLU A 58 30.76 -6.34 -13.45
N ASP A 59 30.39 -7.58 -13.13
CA ASP A 59 29.33 -7.90 -12.19
C ASP A 59 29.75 -7.40 -10.78
N PRO A 60 29.10 -6.36 -10.24
CA PRO A 60 29.52 -5.71 -9.01
C PRO A 60 29.32 -6.58 -7.75
N VAL A 61 28.57 -7.69 -7.85
CA VAL A 61 28.34 -8.63 -6.75
C VAL A 61 29.34 -9.78 -6.82
N HIS A 62 29.46 -10.42 -7.99
CA HIS A 62 30.33 -11.58 -8.17
C HIS A 62 31.78 -11.24 -8.51
N LYS A 63 32.09 -9.96 -8.73
CA LYS A 63 33.45 -9.45 -9.00
C LYS A 63 34.14 -10.14 -10.18
N ARG A 64 33.38 -10.30 -11.28
CA ARG A 64 33.83 -10.95 -12.52
C ARG A 64 33.20 -10.29 -13.75
N PRO A 65 33.74 -10.44 -14.97
CA PRO A 65 33.14 -9.87 -16.17
C PRO A 65 31.67 -10.30 -16.33
N PHE A 66 30.76 -9.33 -16.48
CA PHE A 66 29.32 -9.60 -16.51
C PHE A 66 28.95 -10.59 -17.62
N ILE A 67 29.43 -10.33 -18.84
CA ILE A 67 29.10 -11.15 -20.00
C ILE A 67 29.62 -12.59 -19.87
N GLN A 68 30.75 -12.79 -19.20
CA GLN A 68 31.30 -14.12 -18.95
C GLN A 68 30.36 -14.91 -18.03
N GLY A 69 29.84 -14.26 -16.98
CA GLY A 69 28.85 -14.90 -16.10
C GLY A 69 27.56 -15.27 -16.82
N VAL A 70 27.09 -14.44 -17.77
CA VAL A 70 25.94 -14.74 -18.63
C VAL A 70 26.20 -15.98 -19.49
N LEU A 71 27.33 -16.01 -20.20
CA LEU A 71 27.69 -17.12 -21.09
C LEU A 71 27.80 -18.45 -20.32
N GLU A 72 28.50 -18.45 -19.19
CA GLU A 72 28.64 -19.64 -18.34
C GLU A 72 27.29 -20.12 -17.80
N GLY A 73 26.42 -19.21 -17.37
CA GLY A 73 25.12 -19.59 -16.83
C GLY A 73 24.17 -20.16 -17.88
N LEU A 74 24.26 -19.70 -19.12
CA LEU A 74 23.44 -20.19 -20.24
C LEU A 74 23.99 -21.47 -20.90
N THR A 75 25.31 -21.67 -20.87
CA THR A 75 25.96 -22.81 -21.57
C THR A 75 26.35 -23.95 -20.64
N GLY A 76 26.51 -23.69 -19.34
CA GLY A 76 26.78 -24.73 -18.34
C GLY A 76 25.60 -25.67 -18.15
N GLY A 77 25.84 -26.98 -18.05
CA GLY A 77 24.80 -27.95 -17.71
C GLY A 77 24.25 -27.72 -16.30
N LEU A 78 22.95 -27.97 -16.07
CA LEU A 78 22.35 -27.94 -14.73
C LEU A 78 22.95 -29.05 -13.87
N THR A 79 23.41 -28.69 -12.68
CA THR A 79 23.96 -29.65 -11.70
C THR A 79 22.84 -30.42 -11.00
N ALA A 80 23.19 -31.48 -10.27
CA ALA A 80 22.22 -32.20 -9.43
C ALA A 80 21.60 -31.30 -8.35
N GLU A 81 22.38 -30.38 -7.79
CA GLU A 81 21.90 -29.40 -6.80
C GLU A 81 20.97 -28.36 -7.43
N ASP A 82 21.20 -27.95 -8.69
CA ASP A 82 20.28 -27.05 -9.43
C ASP A 82 18.88 -27.66 -9.62
N ARG A 83 18.78 -28.99 -9.59
CA ARG A 83 17.52 -29.74 -9.76
C ARG A 83 16.92 -30.15 -8.42
N LYS A 84 17.66 -30.04 -7.33
CA LYS A 84 17.25 -30.44 -6.00
C LYS A 84 16.42 -29.30 -5.39
N GLY A 85 15.14 -29.29 -5.74
CA GLY A 85 14.17 -28.38 -5.13
C GLY A 85 14.26 -28.44 -3.61
N THR A 86 14.25 -27.29 -2.95
CA THR A 86 14.24 -27.21 -1.49
C THR A 86 12.82 -26.93 -1.00
N SER A 87 12.32 -27.72 -0.06
CA SER A 87 11.10 -27.42 0.67
C SER A 87 11.45 -26.98 2.08
N PHE A 88 10.75 -25.97 2.60
CA PHE A 88 10.89 -25.54 3.99
C PHE A 88 9.70 -26.06 4.78
N ASP A 89 9.96 -26.56 5.99
CA ASP A 89 8.89 -26.73 6.97
C ASP A 89 8.38 -25.34 7.34
N ARG A 90 7.09 -25.11 7.10
CA ARG A 90 6.40 -23.85 7.38
C ARG A 90 5.50 -23.95 8.61
N THR A 91 5.54 -25.08 9.31
CA THR A 91 4.84 -25.22 10.57
C THR A 91 5.40 -24.20 11.56
N THR A 92 4.51 -23.39 12.10
CA THR A 92 4.82 -22.44 13.15
C THR A 92 4.10 -22.92 14.40
N PRO A 93 4.82 -23.16 15.51
CA PRO A 93 4.18 -23.47 16.78
C PRO A 93 3.14 -22.39 17.10
N ARG A 94 1.96 -22.81 17.55
CA ARG A 94 0.90 -21.87 17.94
C ARG A 94 1.32 -20.96 19.09
N LEU A 95 2.15 -21.47 20.00
CA LEU A 95 2.61 -20.78 21.20
C LEU A 95 4.14 -20.73 21.26
N LEU A 96 4.66 -19.66 21.83
CA LEU A 96 6.06 -19.56 22.25
C LEU A 96 6.24 -20.21 23.63
N PRO A 97 7.46 -20.68 23.96
CA PRO A 97 7.79 -21.07 25.33
C PRO A 97 7.51 -19.92 26.32
N PRO A 98 7.03 -20.22 27.53
CA PRO A 98 6.83 -19.20 28.56
C PRO A 98 8.16 -18.59 28.99
N ASP A 99 8.19 -17.28 29.18
CA ASP A 99 9.35 -16.51 29.65
C ASP A 99 8.85 -15.22 30.34
N THR A 100 9.77 -14.43 30.88
CA THR A 100 9.50 -13.11 31.44
C THR A 100 8.99 -12.14 30.36
N GLU A 101 8.17 -11.18 30.77
CA GLU A 101 7.63 -10.14 29.87
C GLU A 101 8.75 -9.38 29.13
N GLU A 102 9.85 -9.05 29.83
CA GLU A 102 10.99 -8.37 29.23
C GLU A 102 11.66 -9.20 28.12
N ASN A 103 11.90 -10.50 28.37
CA ASN A 103 12.49 -11.39 27.38
C ASN A 103 11.57 -11.59 26.18
N LEU A 104 10.26 -11.73 26.41
CA LEU A 104 9.29 -11.85 25.32
C LEU A 104 9.21 -10.56 24.49
N HIS A 105 9.23 -9.38 25.11
CA HIS A 105 9.30 -8.14 24.35
C HIS A 105 10.57 -8.03 23.50
N ARG A 106 11.72 -8.38 24.08
CA ARG A 106 13.00 -8.42 23.35
C ARG A 106 12.93 -9.40 22.18
N LEU A 107 12.40 -10.61 22.40
CA LEU A 107 12.22 -11.61 21.36
C LEU A 107 11.36 -11.08 20.19
N PHE A 108 10.20 -10.48 20.48
CA PHE A 108 9.33 -9.94 19.42
C PHE A 108 9.99 -8.80 18.64
N ALA A 109 10.79 -7.97 19.31
CA ALA A 109 11.56 -6.91 18.65
C ALA A 109 12.68 -7.48 17.77
N ASP A 110 13.48 -8.40 18.30
CA ASP A 110 14.61 -9.04 17.60
C ASP A 110 14.16 -9.88 16.40
N GLN A 111 12.96 -10.47 16.46
CA GLN A 111 12.35 -11.21 15.36
C GLN A 111 11.60 -10.32 14.35
N HIS A 112 11.61 -9.00 14.54
CA HIS A 112 10.89 -8.03 13.70
C HIS A 112 9.38 -8.31 13.61
N TRP A 113 8.76 -8.80 14.69
CA TRP A 113 7.31 -9.01 14.77
C TRP A 113 6.55 -7.77 15.26
N THR A 114 7.28 -6.72 15.62
CA THR A 114 6.73 -5.43 16.03
C THR A 114 6.99 -4.36 14.97
N ASP A 115 6.38 -3.20 15.16
CA ASP A 115 6.60 -1.96 14.39
C ASP A 115 7.63 -1.06 15.09
N CYS A 116 8.61 -1.65 15.78
CA CYS A 116 9.60 -0.98 16.65
C CYS A 116 9.02 -0.26 17.88
N LEU A 117 7.69 -0.29 18.07
CA LEU A 117 7.01 0.22 19.25
C LEU A 117 6.68 -0.93 20.22
N PRO A 118 6.53 -0.65 21.53
CA PRO A 118 6.04 -1.63 22.49
C PRO A 118 4.67 -2.20 22.08
N ILE A 119 4.47 -3.49 22.33
CA ILE A 119 3.23 -4.21 22.05
C ILE A 119 2.55 -4.62 23.34
N VAL A 120 1.28 -5.01 23.28
CA VAL A 120 0.68 -5.85 24.33
C VAL A 120 0.97 -7.30 23.99
N LEU A 121 1.58 -8.07 24.91
CA LEU A 121 1.88 -9.48 24.65
C LEU A 121 0.57 -10.27 24.40
N PRO A 122 0.44 -10.97 23.26
CA PRO A 122 -0.79 -11.65 22.86
C PRO A 122 -0.93 -13.01 23.56
N THR A 123 -1.17 -13.01 24.86
CA THR A 123 -1.45 -14.23 25.63
C THR A 123 -2.74 -14.89 25.18
N GLU A 124 -2.87 -16.20 25.41
CA GLU A 124 -4.07 -16.97 25.05
C GLU A 124 -5.36 -16.33 25.60
N GLU A 125 -5.33 -15.84 26.84
CA GLU A 125 -6.46 -15.15 27.47
C GLU A 125 -6.84 -13.86 26.72
N ARG A 126 -5.85 -13.03 26.33
CA ARG A 126 -6.09 -11.77 25.62
C ARG A 126 -6.57 -12.03 24.19
N VAL A 127 -6.03 -13.05 23.52
CA VAL A 127 -6.49 -13.46 22.18
C VAL A 127 -7.92 -14.00 22.25
N ALA A 128 -8.23 -14.87 23.22
CA ALA A 128 -9.59 -15.34 23.46
C ALA A 128 -10.55 -14.17 23.77
N ALA A 129 -10.08 -13.13 24.49
CA ALA A 129 -10.85 -11.93 24.72
C ALA A 129 -11.11 -11.10 23.46
N MET A 130 -10.10 -10.94 22.61
CA MET A 130 -10.21 -10.26 21.32
C MET A 130 -11.19 -10.97 20.38
N LEU A 131 -11.15 -12.31 20.35
CA LEU A 131 -12.02 -13.13 19.50
C LEU A 131 -13.51 -13.00 19.85
N ARG A 132 -13.88 -12.54 21.06
CA ARG A 132 -15.28 -12.23 21.40
C ARG A 132 -15.84 -11.03 20.64
N GLY A 133 -14.99 -10.25 19.96
CA GLY A 133 -15.39 -9.10 19.16
C GLY A 133 -15.96 -9.42 17.78
N THR A 134 -16.07 -10.71 17.42
CA THR A 134 -16.59 -11.16 16.13
C THR A 134 -17.35 -12.48 16.32
N SER A 135 -18.35 -12.76 15.47
CA SER A 135 -18.98 -14.08 15.42
C SER A 135 -18.23 -15.09 14.55
N GLN A 136 -17.11 -14.69 13.95
CA GLN A 136 -16.37 -15.54 13.01
C GLN A 136 -15.56 -16.63 13.73
N PRO A 137 -15.49 -17.85 13.16
CA PRO A 137 -14.71 -18.92 13.78
C PRO A 137 -13.21 -18.60 13.70
N PRO A 138 -12.41 -18.91 14.76
CA PRO A 138 -10.99 -18.54 14.82
C PRO A 138 -10.14 -19.06 13.66
N ASP A 139 -10.51 -20.21 13.08
CA ASP A 139 -9.80 -20.88 11.98
C ASP A 139 -10.32 -20.47 10.58
N ARG A 140 -11.34 -19.60 10.50
CA ARG A 140 -11.82 -19.08 9.22
C ARG A 140 -10.71 -18.27 8.56
N ILE A 141 -10.36 -18.65 7.32
CA ILE A 141 -9.45 -17.86 6.50
C ILE A 141 -10.09 -16.50 6.18
N VAL A 142 -9.39 -15.43 6.55
CA VAL A 142 -9.81 -14.05 6.33
C VAL A 142 -9.36 -13.58 4.95
N GLY A 143 -8.13 -13.89 4.57
CA GLY A 143 -7.57 -13.42 3.32
C GLY A 143 -6.17 -13.95 3.05
N HIS A 144 -5.56 -13.35 2.02
CA HIS A 144 -4.20 -13.63 1.60
C HIS A 144 -3.45 -12.32 1.38
N LEU A 145 -2.20 -12.25 1.83
CA LEU A 145 -1.34 -11.08 1.64
C LEU A 145 0.06 -11.51 1.18
N SER A 146 0.76 -10.63 0.49
CA SER A 146 2.19 -10.76 0.19
C SER A 146 2.86 -9.38 0.21
N PRO A 147 4.17 -9.28 0.51
CA PRO A 147 4.86 -8.00 0.53
C PRO A 147 5.00 -7.40 -0.87
N ALA A 148 5.02 -8.23 -1.92
CA ALA A 148 5.17 -7.81 -3.30
C ALA A 148 4.55 -8.84 -4.25
N SER A 149 4.16 -8.41 -5.47
CA SER A 149 3.42 -9.23 -6.44
C SER A 149 4.12 -10.52 -6.88
N PHE A 150 5.44 -10.61 -6.74
CA PHE A 150 6.24 -11.78 -7.13
C PHE A 150 6.57 -12.70 -5.94
N ARG A 151 6.07 -12.38 -4.74
CA ARG A 151 6.16 -13.24 -3.57
C ARG A 151 4.87 -14.05 -3.42
N GLU A 152 5.02 -15.23 -2.84
CA GLU A 152 3.91 -16.11 -2.53
C GLU A 152 2.92 -15.42 -1.57
N LEU A 153 1.64 -15.72 -1.77
CA LEU A 153 0.55 -15.26 -0.92
C LEU A 153 0.48 -16.10 0.36
N TRP A 154 0.39 -15.43 1.50
CA TRP A 154 0.26 -16.05 2.82
C TRP A 154 -1.20 -15.99 3.25
N ALA A 155 -1.78 -17.17 3.51
CA ALA A 155 -3.12 -17.28 4.08
C ALA A 155 -3.07 -17.01 5.59
N PHE A 156 -4.06 -16.29 6.10
CA PHE A 156 -4.23 -16.08 7.53
C PHE A 156 -5.70 -16.17 7.95
N ASP A 157 -5.88 -16.60 9.18
CA ASP A 157 -7.16 -16.86 9.83
C ASP A 157 -7.52 -15.73 10.82
N VAL A 158 -8.71 -15.84 11.41
CA VAL A 158 -9.23 -14.85 12.37
C VAL A 158 -8.36 -14.80 13.63
N GLU A 159 -7.85 -15.92 14.13
CA GLU A 159 -6.96 -15.98 15.31
C GLU A 159 -5.67 -15.19 15.08
N LYS A 160 -5.02 -15.33 13.91
CA LYS A 160 -3.83 -14.57 13.54
C LYS A 160 -4.11 -13.06 13.44
N VAL A 161 -5.28 -12.67 12.96
CA VAL A 161 -5.70 -11.26 12.98
C VAL A 161 -5.87 -10.78 14.43
N ALA A 162 -6.49 -11.59 15.30
CA ALA A 162 -6.72 -11.26 16.70
C ALA A 162 -5.40 -11.09 17.47
N VAL A 163 -4.39 -11.94 17.22
CA VAL A 163 -3.04 -11.81 17.80
C VAL A 163 -2.46 -10.43 17.50
N ASN A 164 -2.49 -9.99 16.25
CA ASN A 164 -1.97 -8.69 15.85
C ASN A 164 -2.81 -7.51 16.38
N ALA A 165 -4.13 -7.68 16.49
CA ALA A 165 -5.01 -6.70 17.11
C ALA A 165 -4.69 -6.51 18.59
N VAL A 166 -4.45 -7.60 19.34
CA VAL A 166 -3.98 -7.53 20.73
C VAL A 166 -2.65 -6.81 20.81
N MET A 167 -1.66 -7.19 19.98
CA MET A 167 -0.35 -6.54 19.94
C MET A 167 -0.44 -5.02 19.75
N ALA A 168 -1.38 -4.56 18.93
CA ALA A 168 -1.64 -3.14 18.69
C ALA A 168 -2.31 -2.40 19.86
N GLY A 169 -2.82 -3.13 20.86
CA GLY A 169 -3.63 -2.58 21.95
C GLY A 169 -5.10 -2.34 21.56
N ALA A 170 -5.60 -2.99 20.51
CA ALA A 170 -6.99 -2.84 20.09
C ALA A 170 -7.96 -3.42 21.15
N LYS A 171 -9.20 -2.90 21.16
CA LYS A 171 -10.30 -3.47 21.94
C LYS A 171 -11.06 -4.50 21.10
N PRO A 172 -11.70 -5.52 21.71
CA PRO A 172 -12.51 -6.50 20.99
C PRO A 172 -13.56 -5.86 20.07
N GLU A 173 -14.21 -4.79 20.51
CA GLU A 173 -15.21 -4.07 19.69
C GLU A 173 -14.67 -3.56 18.33
N TYR A 174 -13.35 -3.43 18.17
CA TYR A 174 -12.71 -2.98 16.94
C TYR A 174 -12.47 -4.12 15.94
N MET A 175 -12.57 -5.36 16.39
CA MET A 175 -12.20 -6.55 15.65
C MET A 175 -12.91 -6.67 14.28
N PRO A 176 -14.21 -6.35 14.12
CA PRO A 176 -14.87 -6.41 12.82
C PRO A 176 -14.25 -5.49 11.77
N VAL A 177 -13.83 -4.28 12.18
CA VAL A 177 -13.17 -3.32 11.28
C VAL A 177 -11.78 -3.81 10.89
N ILE A 178 -11.03 -4.38 11.84
CA ILE A 178 -9.68 -4.92 11.59
C ILE A 178 -9.77 -6.14 10.65
N LEU A 179 -10.76 -7.01 10.84
CA LEU A 179 -11.02 -8.13 9.94
C LEU A 179 -11.43 -7.68 8.54
N ALA A 180 -12.27 -6.66 8.41
CA ALA A 180 -12.65 -6.10 7.11
C ALA A 180 -11.43 -5.51 6.37
N LEU A 181 -10.55 -4.81 7.09
CA LEU A 181 -9.27 -4.31 6.57
C LEU A 181 -8.35 -5.46 6.12
N ALA A 182 -8.20 -6.51 6.93
CA ALA A 182 -7.40 -7.67 6.57
C ALA A 182 -7.99 -8.45 5.38
N GLY A 183 -9.32 -8.60 5.34
CA GLY A 183 -10.08 -9.22 4.26
C GLY A 183 -10.10 -8.43 2.95
N SER A 184 -9.59 -7.19 2.95
CA SER A 184 -9.39 -6.40 1.73
C SER A 184 -8.41 -7.05 0.74
N GLY A 185 -7.48 -7.87 1.24
CA GLY A 185 -6.35 -8.38 0.46
C GLY A 185 -5.34 -7.29 0.08
N MET A 186 -5.48 -6.07 0.60
CA MET A 186 -4.49 -5.01 0.49
C MET A 186 -3.65 -4.96 1.76
N THR A 187 -2.35 -4.86 1.58
CA THR A 187 -1.41 -4.67 2.69
C THR A 187 -1.29 -3.20 3.04
N ALA A 188 -1.17 -2.88 4.33
CA ALA A 188 -0.80 -1.56 4.82
C ALA A 188 0.68 -1.23 4.65
N ARG A 189 1.50 -2.25 4.35
CA ARG A 189 2.97 -2.18 4.25
C ARG A 189 3.49 -2.88 2.99
N SER A 190 2.92 -2.50 1.84
CA SER A 190 3.39 -2.99 0.55
C SER A 190 4.85 -2.61 0.33
N SER A 191 5.64 -3.56 -0.16
CA SER A 191 7.02 -3.32 -0.59
C SER A 191 7.03 -2.71 -1.99
N SER A 192 7.66 -1.55 -2.11
CA SER A 192 7.90 -0.86 -3.37
C SER A 192 9.09 0.06 -3.18
N THR A 193 9.96 0.21 -4.18
CA THR A 193 11.08 1.17 -4.13
C THR A 193 10.61 2.60 -3.89
N THR A 194 9.36 2.89 -4.22
CA THR A 194 8.73 4.21 -4.08
C THR A 194 8.06 4.48 -2.73
N SER A 195 8.19 3.55 -1.77
CA SER A 195 7.68 3.72 -0.39
C SER A 195 6.16 3.92 -0.31
N TRP A 196 5.38 3.00 -0.89
CA TRP A 196 3.92 2.98 -0.76
C TRP A 196 3.47 2.83 0.70
N SER A 197 2.25 3.30 0.94
CA SER A 197 1.48 2.99 2.15
C SER A 197 0.01 2.82 1.77
N THR A 198 -0.84 2.58 2.75
CA THR A 198 -2.27 2.40 2.55
C THR A 198 -3.02 3.25 3.54
N ILE A 199 -4.02 3.98 3.04
CA ILE A 199 -4.91 4.80 3.83
C ILE A 199 -6.27 4.13 3.80
N ALA A 200 -6.96 4.08 4.94
CA ALA A 200 -8.33 3.58 4.97
C ALA A 200 -9.30 4.56 5.63
N VAL A 201 -10.49 4.62 5.04
CA VAL A 201 -11.60 5.44 5.52
C VAL A 201 -12.70 4.51 6.02
N VAL A 202 -13.10 4.69 7.28
CA VAL A 202 -14.20 3.93 7.89
C VAL A 202 -15.49 4.73 7.73
N ASN A 203 -16.58 4.03 7.45
CA ASN A 203 -17.89 4.57 7.13
C ASN A 203 -19.01 3.82 7.88
N GLY A 204 -20.16 4.47 8.00
CA GLY A 204 -21.38 3.89 8.56
C GLY A 204 -21.44 3.90 10.10
N PRO A 205 -22.46 3.24 10.69
CA PRO A 205 -22.76 3.29 12.12
C PRO A 205 -21.64 2.81 13.04
N ILE A 206 -20.81 1.85 12.59
CA ILE A 206 -19.70 1.30 13.39
C ILE A 206 -18.78 2.40 13.94
N ARG A 207 -18.58 3.51 13.21
CA ARG A 207 -17.75 4.64 13.62
C ARG A 207 -18.16 5.15 15.01
N LYS A 208 -19.47 5.29 15.24
CA LYS A 208 -20.04 5.76 16.50
C LYS A 208 -20.06 4.67 17.56
N GLU A 209 -20.42 3.45 17.17
CA GLU A 209 -20.53 2.30 18.08
C GLU A 209 -19.22 2.02 18.81
N ILE A 210 -18.09 2.12 18.11
CA ILE A 210 -16.76 1.83 18.68
C ILE A 210 -16.01 3.08 19.14
N GLY A 211 -16.65 4.25 19.05
CA GLY A 211 -16.08 5.53 19.49
C GLY A 211 -14.92 6.04 18.65
N MET A 212 -14.91 5.81 17.34
CA MET A 212 -13.98 6.48 16.42
C MET A 212 -14.27 7.99 16.39
N SER A 213 -13.22 8.80 16.21
CA SER A 213 -13.36 10.26 16.13
C SER A 213 -13.15 10.77 14.72
N ALA A 214 -14.17 11.39 14.14
CA ALA A 214 -14.11 12.11 12.86
C ALA A 214 -13.95 13.62 13.04
N GLY A 215 -13.71 14.09 14.27
CA GLY A 215 -13.65 15.50 14.65
C GLY A 215 -12.25 16.10 14.66
N ILE A 216 -11.99 16.99 15.63
CA ILE A 216 -10.68 17.63 15.80
C ILE A 216 -9.61 16.54 15.95
N GLY A 217 -8.58 16.59 15.11
CA GLY A 217 -7.47 15.65 15.16
C GLY A 217 -7.80 14.23 14.67
N ALA A 218 -8.86 14.04 13.87
CA ALA A 218 -9.28 12.72 13.36
C ALA A 218 -8.16 11.89 12.71
N MET A 219 -7.20 12.54 12.06
CA MET A 219 -6.03 11.91 11.42
C MET A 219 -4.77 11.97 12.30
N GLY A 220 -4.92 12.10 13.61
CA GLY A 220 -3.84 12.21 14.59
C GLY A 220 -3.99 11.20 15.75
N PRO A 221 -3.08 11.23 16.73
CA PRO A 221 -2.99 10.22 17.78
C PRO A 221 -3.98 10.44 18.94
N TRP A 222 -5.11 11.10 18.71
CA TRP A 222 -5.98 11.62 19.78
C TRP A 222 -7.20 10.74 20.07
N ASN A 223 -7.41 9.69 19.27
CA ASN A 223 -8.51 8.75 19.48
C ASN A 223 -7.97 7.31 19.44
N HIS A 224 -8.25 6.56 20.51
CA HIS A 224 -7.77 5.20 20.67
C HIS A 224 -8.25 4.25 19.57
N ALA A 225 -9.52 4.33 19.14
CA ALA A 225 -10.04 3.46 18.07
C ALA A 225 -9.34 3.72 16.74
N ASN A 226 -9.25 4.99 16.31
CA ASN A 226 -8.55 5.37 15.08
C ASN A 226 -7.11 4.84 15.07
N THR A 227 -6.38 5.08 16.17
CA THR A 227 -4.95 4.71 16.25
C THR A 227 -4.73 3.21 16.38
N ALA A 228 -5.47 2.53 17.25
CA ALA A 228 -5.29 1.09 17.48
C ALA A 228 -5.72 0.26 16.25
N ILE A 229 -6.79 0.64 15.55
CA ILE A 229 -7.22 -0.03 14.31
C ILE A 229 -6.15 0.14 13.22
N GLY A 230 -5.65 1.36 13.03
CA GLY A 230 -4.60 1.61 12.04
C GLY A 230 -3.31 0.85 12.34
N ARG A 231 -2.89 0.85 13.60
CA ARG A 231 -1.71 0.09 14.04
C ARG A 231 -1.90 -1.41 13.90
N ALA A 232 -3.07 -1.94 14.26
CA ALA A 232 -3.41 -3.36 14.07
C ALA A 232 -3.32 -3.76 12.60
N TYR A 233 -3.84 -2.94 11.69
CA TYR A 233 -3.77 -3.19 10.25
C TYR A 233 -2.31 -3.18 9.73
N CYS A 234 -1.46 -2.32 10.26
CA CYS A 234 -0.03 -2.29 9.92
C CYS A 234 0.73 -3.50 10.48
N LEU A 235 0.52 -3.86 11.75
CA LEU A 235 1.12 -5.03 12.39
C LEU A 235 0.73 -6.33 11.68
N LEU A 236 -0.58 -6.56 11.47
CA LEU A 236 -1.05 -7.74 10.76
C LEU A 236 -0.50 -7.78 9.33
N SER A 237 -0.37 -6.65 8.65
CA SER A 237 0.19 -6.63 7.30
C SER A 237 1.63 -7.12 7.28
N GLN A 238 2.49 -6.68 8.20
CA GLN A 238 3.87 -7.19 8.29
C GLN A 238 3.93 -8.67 8.65
N ASN A 239 3.19 -9.06 9.67
CA ASN A 239 3.32 -10.38 10.28
C ASN A 239 2.62 -11.47 9.45
N LEU A 240 1.58 -11.13 8.69
CA LEU A 240 0.74 -12.09 7.94
C LEU A 240 0.96 -12.08 6.43
N GLN A 241 1.87 -11.25 5.90
CA GLN A 241 2.22 -11.25 4.48
C GLN A 241 3.52 -12.01 4.16
N GLY A 242 4.24 -12.50 5.18
CA GLY A 242 5.56 -13.11 5.00
C GLY A 242 6.71 -12.09 5.03
N GLY A 243 6.55 -11.00 5.78
CA GLY A 243 7.61 -10.05 6.11
C GLY A 243 7.33 -8.61 5.69
N SER A 244 8.06 -7.67 6.30
CA SER A 244 8.15 -6.26 5.90
C SER A 244 9.50 -5.68 6.38
N VAL A 245 10.55 -6.49 6.26
CA VAL A 245 11.89 -6.22 6.78
C VAL A 245 12.69 -5.46 5.71
N PRO A 246 13.22 -4.27 6.01
CA PRO A 246 14.09 -3.51 5.11
C PRO A 246 15.23 -4.38 4.54
N ASP A 247 15.56 -4.16 3.26
CA ASP A 247 16.60 -4.88 2.51
C ASP A 247 16.36 -6.38 2.29
N GLU A 248 15.29 -6.95 2.84
CA GLU A 248 14.92 -8.35 2.64
C GLU A 248 13.58 -8.51 1.93
N THR A 249 12.51 -7.98 2.53
CA THR A 249 11.12 -8.09 2.04
C THR A 249 10.51 -6.73 1.77
N TYR A 250 11.07 -5.66 2.34
CA TYR A 250 10.66 -4.27 2.13
C TYR A 250 11.77 -3.47 1.43
N MET A 251 11.43 -2.75 0.36
CA MET A 251 12.39 -2.06 -0.52
C MET A 251 12.17 -0.54 -0.62
N GLY A 252 11.31 0.05 0.22
CA GLY A 252 11.01 1.48 0.17
C GLY A 252 12.24 2.34 0.43
N THR A 253 12.61 3.18 -0.53
CA THR A 253 13.81 4.02 -0.45
C THR A 253 13.77 5.01 0.71
N LEU A 254 12.62 5.65 0.97
CA LEU A 254 12.47 6.63 2.06
C LEU A 254 11.61 6.11 3.21
N GLY A 255 10.76 5.11 2.97
CA GLY A 255 9.75 4.70 3.94
C GLY A 255 8.50 5.58 3.90
N ASN A 256 7.52 5.26 4.74
CA ASN A 256 6.27 6.00 4.81
C ASN A 256 5.68 6.02 6.22
N TRP A 257 5.42 7.21 6.76
CA TRP A 257 4.85 7.38 8.10
C TRP A 257 3.38 6.94 8.19
N TYR A 258 2.66 6.88 7.08
CA TYR A 258 1.28 6.34 7.07
C TYR A 258 1.22 4.88 7.46
N SER A 259 2.32 4.15 7.28
CA SER A 259 2.46 2.72 7.61
C SER A 259 2.51 2.42 9.12
N TYR A 260 2.22 3.39 9.97
CA TYR A 260 1.98 3.18 11.40
C TYR A 260 0.49 3.14 11.77
N SER A 261 -0.37 3.98 11.15
CA SER A 261 -1.73 4.17 11.66
C SER A 261 -2.68 4.95 10.72
N ALA A 262 -2.55 4.86 9.39
CA ALA A 262 -3.36 5.67 8.47
C ALA A 262 -4.82 5.17 8.28
N VAL A 263 -5.59 5.12 9.37
CA VAL A 263 -7.02 4.79 9.36
C VAL A 263 -7.80 5.87 10.09
N PHE A 264 -8.85 6.39 9.47
CA PHE A 264 -9.71 7.42 10.07
C PHE A 264 -11.16 7.29 9.59
N PRO A 265 -12.14 7.78 10.36
CA PRO A 265 -13.53 7.76 9.95
C PRO A 265 -13.89 8.98 9.08
N GLU A 266 -14.83 8.81 8.14
CA GLU A 266 -15.54 9.94 7.54
C GLU A 266 -16.44 10.62 8.60
N ASN A 267 -16.70 11.93 8.48
CA ASN A 267 -17.63 12.70 9.30
C ASN A 267 -18.96 12.89 8.55
N GLU A 268 -19.72 11.81 8.44
CA GLU A 268 -20.97 11.76 7.65
C GLU A 268 -22.01 12.77 8.15
N GLU A 269 -22.06 13.01 9.46
CA GLU A 269 -23.05 13.88 10.09
C GLU A 269 -22.80 15.37 9.87
N ARG A 270 -21.54 15.74 9.57
CA ARG A 270 -21.15 17.13 9.30
C ARG A 270 -20.87 17.38 7.82
N SER A 271 -20.78 16.33 7.02
CA SER A 271 -20.66 16.40 5.57
C SER A 271 -21.95 16.95 4.95
N PRO A 272 -21.88 17.94 4.04
CA PRO A 272 -23.03 18.34 3.24
C PRO A 272 -23.33 17.37 2.09
N TRP A 273 -22.47 16.38 1.85
CA TRP A 273 -22.57 15.42 0.76
C TRP A 273 -22.77 14.00 1.27
N GLU A 274 -23.29 13.16 0.38
CA GLU A 274 -23.48 11.73 0.60
C GLU A 274 -22.18 11.02 1.08
N PRO A 275 -22.27 10.13 2.07
CA PRO A 275 -21.13 9.35 2.56
C PRO A 275 -20.43 8.53 1.47
N TYR A 276 -19.12 8.36 1.60
CA TYR A 276 -18.29 7.70 0.59
C TYR A 276 -18.74 6.26 0.30
N HIS A 277 -19.05 5.47 1.33
CA HIS A 277 -19.53 4.09 1.14
C HIS A 277 -20.86 4.01 0.35
N VAL A 278 -21.76 4.98 0.53
CA VAL A 278 -23.04 5.03 -0.18
C VAL A 278 -22.83 5.30 -1.67
N GLN A 279 -21.93 6.22 -2.02
CA GLN A 279 -21.51 6.45 -3.41
C GLN A 279 -20.92 5.19 -4.08
N HIS A 280 -20.53 4.19 -3.28
CA HIS A 280 -19.94 2.93 -3.71
C HIS A 280 -20.86 1.72 -3.52
N GLY A 281 -22.17 1.96 -3.43
CA GLY A 281 -23.21 0.92 -3.50
C GLY A 281 -23.65 0.31 -2.18
N PHE A 282 -23.16 0.84 -1.05
CA PHE A 282 -23.64 0.46 0.28
C PHE A 282 -24.85 1.30 0.69
N LYS A 283 -25.62 0.83 1.66
CA LYS A 283 -26.73 1.59 2.24
C LYS A 283 -26.21 2.45 3.40
N PRO A 284 -26.86 3.56 3.75
CA PRO A 284 -26.43 4.42 4.87
C PRO A 284 -26.31 3.71 6.24
N GLN A 285 -27.03 2.62 6.43
CA GLN A 285 -26.95 1.79 7.64
C GLN A 285 -25.83 0.74 7.62
N ASP A 286 -25.23 0.49 6.46
CA ASP A 286 -24.17 -0.50 6.34
C ASP A 286 -22.87 0.11 6.85
N SER A 287 -22.10 -0.67 7.61
CA SER A 287 -20.76 -0.28 8.03
C SER A 287 -19.74 -0.80 7.02
N ALA A 288 -18.81 0.06 6.60
CA ALA A 288 -17.84 -0.29 5.57
C ALA A 288 -16.47 0.35 5.81
N VAL A 289 -15.45 -0.22 5.16
CA VAL A 289 -14.12 0.36 5.09
C VAL A 289 -13.65 0.45 3.64
N SER A 290 -13.16 1.63 3.26
CA SER A 290 -12.59 1.89 1.94
C SER A 290 -11.08 1.99 2.03
N VAL A 291 -10.35 1.30 1.15
CA VAL A 291 -8.89 1.15 1.23
C VAL A 291 -8.24 1.73 -0.01
N PHE A 292 -7.25 2.60 0.19
CA PHE A 292 -6.56 3.34 -0.86
C PHE A 292 -5.06 3.06 -0.79
N LEU A 293 -4.49 2.52 -1.87
CA LEU A 293 -3.04 2.48 -2.04
C LEU A 293 -2.56 3.92 -2.21
N GLY A 294 -1.53 4.33 -1.50
CA GLY A 294 -1.11 5.73 -1.44
C GLY A 294 0.31 5.92 -0.93
N GLY A 295 0.54 7.08 -0.30
CA GLY A 295 1.79 7.43 0.35
C GLY A 295 2.83 8.21 -0.48
N TRP A 296 2.59 8.53 -1.74
CA TRP A 296 3.56 9.27 -2.58
C TRP A 296 3.59 10.77 -2.33
N TYR A 297 2.43 11.37 -2.06
CA TYR A 297 2.35 12.79 -1.78
C TYR A 297 1.28 13.07 -0.75
N THR A 298 1.48 14.16 -0.01
CA THR A 298 0.45 14.82 0.76
C THR A 298 0.63 16.31 0.64
N GLN A 299 -0.35 16.93 0.03
CA GLN A 299 -0.42 18.37 -0.08
C GLN A 299 -1.53 18.85 0.84
N ALA A 300 -1.37 20.06 1.37
CA ALA A 300 -2.35 20.65 2.26
C ALA A 300 -2.60 22.11 1.90
N GLY A 301 -3.77 22.59 2.29
CA GLY A 301 -4.12 23.98 2.18
C GLY A 301 -5.33 24.32 3.01
N PHE A 302 -5.78 25.56 2.84
CA PHE A 302 -6.92 26.12 3.54
C PHE A 302 -7.90 26.76 2.54
N GLY A 303 -9.16 26.86 2.91
CA GLY A 303 -10.21 27.43 2.07
C GLY A 303 -11.45 26.53 1.95
N PRO A 304 -12.23 26.63 0.86
CA PRO A 304 -12.00 27.48 -0.30
C PRO A 304 -12.08 28.99 0.03
N ARG A 305 -11.28 29.79 -0.68
CA ARG A 305 -11.29 31.27 -0.69
C ARG A 305 -11.51 31.75 -2.13
N ASP A 306 -11.43 33.04 -2.40
CA ASP A 306 -11.73 33.59 -3.74
C ASP A 306 -10.81 33.01 -4.84
N THR A 307 -9.57 32.66 -4.51
CA THR A 307 -8.58 32.06 -5.42
C THR A 307 -8.38 30.56 -5.19
N TRP A 308 -9.42 29.86 -4.71
CA TRP A 308 -9.31 28.43 -4.42
C TRP A 308 -8.97 27.60 -5.67
N GLU A 309 -9.45 28.02 -6.84
CA GLU A 309 -9.23 27.33 -8.10
C GLU A 309 -7.74 27.33 -8.49
N GLU A 310 -7.07 28.47 -8.40
CA GLU A 310 -5.62 28.57 -8.63
C GLU A 310 -4.87 27.66 -7.65
N LYS A 311 -5.25 27.71 -6.37
CA LYS A 311 -4.62 26.88 -5.34
C LYS A 311 -4.80 25.39 -5.62
N PHE A 312 -5.99 24.97 -6.03
CA PHE A 312 -6.27 23.58 -6.39
C PHE A 312 -5.54 23.17 -7.67
N ARG A 313 -5.52 24.01 -8.72
CA ARG A 313 -4.74 23.76 -9.95
C ARG A 313 -3.26 23.51 -9.66
N HIS A 314 -2.63 24.38 -8.85
CA HIS A 314 -1.24 24.19 -8.45
C HIS A 314 -1.02 22.89 -7.68
N CYS A 315 -1.94 22.55 -6.77
CA CYS A 315 -1.82 21.32 -6.00
C CYS A 315 -2.05 20.06 -6.85
N LEU A 316 -3.02 20.08 -7.75
CA LEU A 316 -3.29 18.98 -8.69
C LEU A 316 -2.10 18.76 -9.63
N ALA A 317 -1.52 19.83 -10.18
CA ALA A 317 -0.33 19.74 -11.04
C ALA A 317 0.91 19.19 -10.31
N ALA A 318 1.00 19.42 -8.99
CA ALA A 318 2.07 18.86 -8.15
C ALA A 318 1.82 17.40 -7.71
N CYS A 319 0.64 16.83 -8.00
CA CYS A 319 0.38 15.41 -7.74
C CYS A 319 1.14 14.54 -8.74
N GLU A 320 1.47 13.32 -8.32
CA GLU A 320 2.10 12.35 -9.21
C GLU A 320 1.08 11.75 -10.20
N PRO A 321 1.27 11.90 -11.54
CA PRO A 321 0.28 11.49 -12.54
C PRO A 321 -0.20 10.03 -12.49
N PHE A 322 0.61 9.09 -12.00
CA PHE A 322 0.18 7.68 -11.92
C PHE A 322 -0.88 7.41 -10.84
N ILE A 323 -0.99 8.25 -9.80
CA ILE A 323 -1.91 8.05 -8.69
C ILE A 323 -2.73 9.29 -8.38
N GLY A 324 -4.04 9.17 -8.58
CA GLY A 324 -4.98 10.25 -8.31
C GLY A 324 -5.13 10.57 -6.81
N PRO A 325 -5.63 11.77 -6.48
CA PRO A 325 -5.74 12.24 -5.11
C PRO A 325 -7.03 11.75 -4.42
N LEU A 326 -6.87 11.32 -3.17
CA LEU A 326 -7.90 11.33 -2.14
C LEU A 326 -7.90 12.72 -1.47
N LEU A 327 -8.93 13.51 -1.77
CA LEU A 327 -9.21 14.77 -1.11
C LEU A 327 -9.87 14.50 0.24
N VAL A 328 -9.21 14.94 1.30
CA VAL A 328 -9.71 14.87 2.67
C VAL A 328 -10.03 16.29 3.13
N LEU A 329 -11.32 16.59 3.31
CA LEU A 329 -11.81 17.95 3.54
C LEU A 329 -12.40 18.11 4.94
N ASP A 330 -12.04 19.18 5.66
CA ASP A 330 -12.81 19.58 6.84
C ASP A 330 -14.26 19.97 6.43
N PRO A 331 -15.29 19.74 7.28
CA PRO A 331 -16.66 20.10 6.94
C PRO A 331 -16.87 21.57 6.55
N LEU A 332 -16.06 22.51 7.07
CA LEU A 332 -16.08 23.91 6.64
C LEU A 332 -15.68 24.07 5.17
N VAL A 333 -14.70 23.29 4.70
CA VAL A 333 -14.26 23.31 3.30
C VAL A 333 -15.37 22.80 2.40
N ALA A 334 -15.99 21.67 2.77
CA ALA A 334 -17.07 21.08 2.00
C ALA A 334 -18.27 22.03 1.88
N ARG A 335 -18.67 22.70 2.96
CA ARG A 335 -19.74 23.73 2.90
C ARG A 335 -19.32 24.96 2.10
N GLY A 336 -18.07 25.40 2.24
CA GLY A 336 -17.54 26.51 1.43
C GLY A 336 -17.57 26.22 -0.07
N PHE A 337 -17.48 24.94 -0.47
CA PHE A 337 -17.68 24.49 -1.85
C PHE A 337 -19.15 24.49 -2.27
N VAL A 338 -20.06 24.05 -1.39
CA VAL A 338 -21.51 24.14 -1.63
C VAL A 338 -21.94 25.59 -1.87
N GLU A 339 -21.46 26.53 -1.06
CA GLU A 339 -21.71 27.98 -1.22
C GLU A 339 -21.21 28.52 -2.58
N ARG A 340 -20.26 27.82 -3.22
CA ARG A 340 -19.67 28.16 -4.52
C ARG A 340 -20.27 27.33 -5.67
N GLY A 341 -21.39 26.65 -5.45
CA GLY A 341 -22.13 25.89 -6.47
C GLY A 341 -21.68 24.44 -6.67
N ILE A 342 -20.74 23.95 -5.85
CA ILE A 342 -20.30 22.54 -5.84
C ILE A 342 -21.11 21.78 -4.78
N ASP A 343 -22.35 21.45 -5.14
CA ASP A 343 -23.34 20.81 -4.26
C ASP A 343 -23.18 19.28 -4.11
N THR A 344 -22.25 18.65 -4.84
CA THR A 344 -21.96 17.22 -4.75
C THR A 344 -20.46 16.95 -4.84
N LYS A 345 -20.01 15.84 -4.25
CA LYS A 345 -18.64 15.32 -4.44
C LYS A 345 -18.33 15.09 -5.93
N GLN A 346 -19.30 14.64 -6.73
CA GLN A 346 -19.10 14.39 -8.16
C GLN A 346 -18.74 15.67 -8.93
N LYS A 347 -19.40 16.81 -8.63
CA LYS A 347 -19.03 18.10 -9.24
C LYS A 347 -17.59 18.51 -8.90
N LEU A 348 -17.14 18.28 -7.66
CA LEU A 348 -15.76 18.56 -7.28
C LEU A 348 -14.77 17.64 -8.00
N ILE A 349 -15.09 16.34 -8.08
CA ILE A 349 -14.31 15.32 -8.80
C ILE A 349 -14.16 15.71 -10.27
N LEU A 350 -15.27 16.05 -10.94
CA LEU A 350 -15.30 16.51 -12.33
C LEU A 350 -14.41 17.74 -12.52
N TRP A 351 -14.58 18.76 -11.67
CA TRP A 351 -13.75 19.96 -11.74
C TRP A 351 -12.26 19.62 -11.60
N CYS A 352 -11.90 18.75 -10.64
CA CYS A 352 -10.51 18.31 -10.44
C CYS A 352 -9.98 17.54 -11.66
N ALA A 353 -10.74 16.61 -12.24
CA ALA A 353 -10.33 15.85 -13.43
C ALA A 353 -10.13 16.76 -14.65
N GLU A 354 -10.94 17.81 -14.79
CA GLU A 354 -10.85 18.77 -15.87
C GLU A 354 -9.67 19.75 -15.73
N ASN A 355 -9.25 20.04 -14.49
CA ASN A 355 -8.27 21.06 -14.16
C ASN A 355 -6.90 20.49 -13.73
N ALA A 356 -6.79 19.20 -13.42
CA ALA A 356 -5.52 18.51 -13.18
C ALA A 356 -4.79 18.30 -14.51
N ARG A 357 -3.95 19.27 -14.88
CA ARG A 357 -3.25 19.28 -16.17
C ARG A 357 -1.76 19.54 -16.02
N LEU A 358 -1.01 18.89 -16.91
CA LEU A 358 0.40 19.15 -17.18
C LEU A 358 0.61 19.27 -18.67
N THR A 359 1.73 19.88 -19.08
CA THR A 359 2.15 19.77 -20.47
C THR A 359 2.43 18.30 -20.80
N ALA A 360 2.20 17.88 -22.05
CA ALA A 360 2.51 16.51 -22.47
C ALA A 360 3.99 16.18 -22.23
N ARG A 361 4.88 17.17 -22.39
CA ARG A 361 6.30 17.06 -22.08
C ARG A 361 6.53 16.67 -20.62
N GLU A 362 6.00 17.43 -19.66
CA GLU A 362 6.19 17.15 -18.22
C GLU A 362 5.57 15.82 -17.81
N TYR A 363 4.35 15.54 -18.29
CA TYR A 363 3.66 14.29 -18.00
C TYR A 363 4.46 13.08 -18.49
N TRP A 364 5.04 13.14 -19.70
CA TRP A 364 5.83 12.03 -20.23
C TRP A 364 7.30 12.06 -19.82
N ASP A 365 7.85 13.17 -19.32
CA ASP A 365 9.19 13.20 -18.71
C ASP A 365 9.19 12.54 -17.31
N ASN A 366 8.03 12.54 -16.65
CA ASN A 366 7.86 11.89 -15.37
C ASN A 366 8.22 10.38 -15.40
N GLN A 367 9.05 9.97 -14.45
CA GLN A 367 9.59 8.61 -14.35
C GLN A 367 8.49 7.52 -14.27
N TRP A 368 7.42 7.76 -13.51
CA TRP A 368 6.36 6.77 -13.31
C TRP A 368 5.40 6.73 -14.49
N SER A 369 5.15 7.86 -15.13
CA SER A 369 4.41 7.88 -16.39
C SER A 369 5.16 7.10 -17.48
N GLN A 370 6.48 7.23 -17.59
CA GLN A 370 7.32 6.42 -18.49
C GLN A 370 7.26 4.93 -18.15
N THR A 371 7.35 4.58 -16.87
CA THR A 371 7.50 3.18 -16.45
C THR A 371 6.17 2.43 -16.43
N LEU A 372 5.08 3.10 -16.01
CA LEU A 372 3.81 2.46 -15.67
C LEU A 372 2.68 2.80 -16.64
N LEU A 373 2.69 3.97 -17.28
CA LEU A 373 1.59 4.42 -18.16
C LEU A 373 1.93 4.34 -19.65
N ARG A 374 3.18 4.64 -20.02
CA ARG A 374 3.63 4.64 -21.41
C ARG A 374 3.48 3.28 -22.11
N PRO A 375 3.70 2.11 -21.46
CA PRO A 375 3.42 0.83 -22.10
C PRO A 375 1.98 0.70 -22.58
N TYR A 376 1.01 1.21 -21.80
CA TYR A 376 -0.40 1.23 -22.20
C TYR A 376 -0.66 2.20 -23.35
N ALA A 377 -0.02 3.38 -23.33
CA ALA A 377 -0.12 4.35 -24.42
C ALA A 377 0.41 3.80 -25.76
N VAL A 378 1.57 3.14 -25.74
CA VAL A 378 2.17 2.51 -26.93
C VAL A 378 1.30 1.35 -27.42
N ALA A 379 0.65 0.63 -26.51
CA ALA A 379 -0.34 -0.40 -26.84
C ALA A 379 -1.68 0.15 -27.37
N GLY A 380 -1.83 1.48 -27.46
CA GLY A 380 -3.04 2.12 -28.01
C GLY A 380 -4.22 2.18 -27.03
N ILE A 381 -4.00 2.03 -25.73
CA ILE A 381 -5.06 2.07 -24.71
C ILE A 381 -5.39 3.53 -24.35
N GLU A 382 -6.66 3.89 -24.47
CA GLU A 382 -7.16 5.21 -24.05
C GLU A 382 -7.35 5.29 -22.53
N PRO A 383 -7.18 6.48 -21.91
CA PRO A 383 -6.87 7.77 -22.53
C PRO A 383 -5.37 7.98 -22.83
N TYR A 384 -4.50 7.03 -22.45
CA TYR A 384 -3.05 7.20 -22.52
C TYR A 384 -2.53 7.35 -23.95
N ALA A 385 -3.15 6.66 -24.91
CA ALA A 385 -2.81 6.76 -26.33
C ALA A 385 -3.07 8.17 -26.89
N SER A 386 -4.21 8.79 -26.58
CA SER A 386 -4.47 10.18 -26.94
C SER A 386 -3.48 11.14 -26.29
N ARG A 387 -3.20 10.96 -24.99
CA ARG A 387 -2.21 11.76 -24.25
C ARG A 387 -0.79 11.66 -24.86
N PHE A 388 -0.44 10.51 -25.43
CA PHE A 388 0.88 10.26 -26.04
C PHE A 388 1.04 10.88 -27.44
N LYS A 389 -0.08 11.18 -28.12
CA LYS A 389 -0.08 11.86 -29.43
C LYS A 389 -0.07 13.39 -29.32
N ALA A 390 -0.30 13.93 -28.12
CA ALA A 390 -0.33 15.36 -27.87
C ALA A 390 1.04 16.01 -28.16
N GLN A 391 1.03 17.26 -28.61
CA GLN A 391 2.26 18.03 -28.80
C GLN A 391 2.90 18.35 -27.44
N PRO A 392 4.22 18.53 -27.35
CA PRO A 392 4.92 18.70 -26.08
C PRO A 392 4.34 19.77 -25.14
N ASP A 393 3.81 20.87 -25.71
CA ASP A 393 3.29 22.01 -24.94
C ASP A 393 1.76 21.97 -24.77
N ASP A 394 1.09 20.93 -25.30
CA ASP A 394 -0.35 20.72 -25.09
C ASP A 394 -0.63 20.35 -23.63
N LEU A 395 -1.65 20.96 -23.03
CA LEU A 395 -2.10 20.63 -21.69
C LEU A 395 -3.01 19.40 -21.69
N ILE A 396 -2.49 18.29 -21.18
CA ILE A 396 -3.22 17.03 -21.07
C ILE A 396 -3.74 16.79 -19.65
N ARG A 397 -4.87 16.08 -19.56
CA ARG A 397 -5.44 15.67 -18.26
C ARG A 397 -4.57 14.62 -17.60
N MET A 398 -4.38 14.74 -16.29
CA MET A 398 -3.62 13.79 -15.49
C MET A 398 -4.48 12.59 -15.08
N PHE A 399 -5.68 12.87 -14.57
CA PHE A 399 -6.54 11.89 -13.90
C PHE A 399 -7.90 11.78 -14.58
N GLU A 400 -8.44 10.57 -14.61
CA GLU A 400 -9.85 10.32 -14.89
C GLU A 400 -10.68 10.44 -13.60
N GLU A 401 -12.00 10.62 -13.74
CA GLU A 401 -12.91 10.88 -12.62
C GLU A 401 -12.87 9.77 -11.55
N ASP A 402 -12.79 8.51 -11.99
CA ASP A 402 -12.75 7.34 -11.11
C ASP A 402 -11.44 7.19 -10.32
N GLN A 403 -10.43 8.01 -10.64
CA GLN A 403 -9.14 8.06 -9.95
C GLN A 403 -9.10 9.13 -8.85
N ILE A 404 -10.14 9.97 -8.73
CA ILE A 404 -10.21 11.07 -7.76
C ILE A 404 -11.28 10.72 -6.71
N HIS A 405 -10.93 10.88 -5.44
CA HIS A 405 -11.82 10.53 -4.34
C HIS A 405 -11.97 11.71 -3.37
N VAL A 406 -13.16 11.86 -2.77
CA VAL A 406 -13.45 12.95 -1.85
C VAL A 406 -14.12 12.39 -0.60
N VAL A 407 -13.53 12.68 0.56
CA VAL A 407 -14.07 12.32 1.87
C VAL A 407 -14.05 13.54 2.79
N VAL A 408 -15.05 13.65 3.66
CA VAL A 408 -15.15 14.74 4.64
C VAL A 408 -14.79 14.23 6.02
N THR A 409 -13.81 14.83 6.69
CA THR A 409 -13.46 14.52 8.08
C THR A 409 -12.85 15.76 8.72
N GLY A 410 -12.96 15.94 10.03
CA GLY A 410 -12.47 17.13 10.71
C GLY A 410 -13.48 17.71 11.68
N GLY A 411 -12.99 18.67 12.47
CA GLY A 411 -13.69 19.23 13.62
C GLY A 411 -14.12 20.69 13.46
N GLU A 412 -14.03 21.26 12.26
CA GLU A 412 -14.51 22.61 11.93
C GLU A 412 -13.79 23.73 12.70
N THR A 413 -12.55 23.48 13.14
CA THR A 413 -11.70 24.50 13.73
C THR A 413 -11.05 25.40 12.68
N GLN A 414 -10.88 24.87 11.46
CA GLN A 414 -10.33 25.57 10.31
C GLN A 414 -10.80 24.89 9.04
N GLY A 415 -11.03 25.66 7.97
CA GLY A 415 -11.27 25.12 6.62
C GLY A 415 -10.00 24.53 6.02
N ALA A 416 -9.47 23.47 6.62
CA ALA A 416 -8.26 22.77 6.20
C ALA A 416 -8.62 21.58 5.32
N TRP A 417 -7.80 21.33 4.30
CA TRP A 417 -7.93 20.18 3.41
C TRP A 417 -6.57 19.58 3.09
N LYS A 418 -6.59 18.31 2.69
CA LYS A 418 -5.43 17.57 2.19
C LYS A 418 -5.74 16.90 0.86
N MET A 419 -4.77 16.88 -0.05
CA MET A 419 -4.74 16.00 -1.22
C MET A 419 -3.67 14.94 -0.96
N ILE A 420 -4.11 13.71 -0.72
CA ILE A 420 -3.24 12.59 -0.39
C ILE A 420 -3.30 11.62 -1.56
N SER A 421 -2.17 11.09 -2.03
CA SER A 421 -2.21 10.05 -3.07
C SER A 421 -3.07 8.87 -2.59
N GLY A 422 -4.09 8.49 -3.35
CA GLY A 422 -5.04 7.47 -2.92
C GLY A 422 -5.73 6.80 -4.11
N MET A 423 -5.16 5.71 -4.60
CA MET A 423 -5.75 4.85 -5.62
C MET A 423 -6.57 3.75 -4.94
N ARG A 424 -7.87 3.72 -5.22
CA ARG A 424 -8.72 2.59 -4.84
C ARG A 424 -8.30 1.34 -5.63
N ARG A 425 -8.04 0.22 -4.94
CA ARG A 425 -7.68 -1.07 -5.56
C ARG A 425 -8.58 -2.21 -5.08
N GLY A 426 -8.68 -3.27 -5.90
CA GLY A 426 -9.47 -4.46 -5.57
C GLY A 426 -10.96 -4.15 -5.42
N LYS A 427 -11.62 -4.76 -4.42
CA LYS A 427 -13.03 -4.45 -4.09
C LYS A 427 -13.21 -3.00 -3.63
N GLY A 428 -12.14 -2.36 -3.14
CA GLY A 428 -12.02 -0.94 -2.81
C GLY A 428 -12.89 -0.44 -1.65
N THR A 429 -14.04 -1.05 -1.37
CA THR A 429 -14.89 -0.79 -0.20
C THR A 429 -15.49 -2.12 0.23
N ILE A 430 -15.35 -2.45 1.51
CA ILE A 430 -15.62 -3.78 2.06
C ILE A 430 -16.57 -3.65 3.22
N SER A 431 -17.55 -4.55 3.30
CA SER A 431 -18.48 -4.63 4.41
C SER A 431 -17.75 -4.96 5.71
N VAL A 432 -18.00 -4.16 6.74
CA VAL A 432 -17.62 -4.47 8.13
C VAL A 432 -18.66 -5.39 8.76
N ASP A 433 -19.92 -5.28 8.35
CA ASP A 433 -21.02 -6.03 8.95
C ASP A 433 -20.92 -7.55 8.73
N GLU A 434 -20.23 -7.98 7.66
CA GLU A 434 -19.90 -9.39 7.42
C GLU A 434 -18.97 -10.00 8.49
N TRP A 435 -18.27 -9.16 9.25
CA TRP A 435 -17.27 -9.57 10.25
C TRP A 435 -17.69 -9.34 11.69
N ARG A 436 -18.93 -8.87 11.92
CA ARG A 436 -19.48 -8.66 13.26
C ARG A 436 -19.65 -9.95 14.04
#